data_AF-A0A536YXI6-F1
#
_entry.id   AF-A0A536YXI6-F1
#
_cell.length_a   1.000
_cell.length_b   1.000
_cell.length_c   1.000
_cell.angle_alpha   90.00
_cell.angle_beta   90.00
_cell.angle_gamma   90.00
#
_symmetry.space_group_name_H-M   'P 1'
#
loop_
_entity.id
_entity.type
_entity.pdbx_description
1 polymer ?
#
loop_
_entity_poly.entity_id
_entity_poly.type
_entity_poly.pdbx_seq_one_letter_code
_entity_poly.pdbx_strand_id
1 'polypeptide(L)'
;MAYLLDANVFIQAKNLHYGLDFCPAFWEWLITCNRAGTVFSIEKVGDELAAGADELSTWAAPLGSGFFLRPDATVLPALANVSLGSLAR
;
A
#
# COMPACT_ATOMS: atom_id res chain seq x y z
N MET A 1 16.09 4.17 -2.87
CA MET A 1 14.95 5.04 -2.51
C MET A 1 13.72 4.14 -2.45
N ALA A 2 12.88 4.24 -1.41
CA ALA A 2 11.69 3.41 -1.25
C ALA A 2 10.42 4.25 -1.47
N TYR A 3 9.39 3.63 -2.04
CA TYR A 3 8.11 4.23 -2.36
C TYR A 3 7.00 3.56 -1.54
N LEU A 4 6.09 4.39 -1.01
CA LEU A 4 4.88 3.91 -0.34
C LEU A 4 3.68 4.11 -1.27
N LEU A 5 2.95 3.03 -1.49
CA LEU A 5 1.76 3.00 -2.33
C LEU A 5 0.49 3.18 -1.49
N ASP A 6 -0.41 4.01 -2.00
CA ASP A 6 -1.74 4.24 -1.45
C ASP A 6 -2.76 3.22 -1.99
N ALA A 7 -3.86 3.00 -1.26
CA ALA A 7 -4.94 2.10 -1.66
C ALA A 7 -5.46 2.41 -3.08
N ASN A 8 -5.54 3.69 -3.43
CA ASN A 8 -6.05 4.15 -4.71
C ASN A 8 -5.20 3.66 -5.90
N VAL A 9 -3.88 3.51 -5.71
CA VAL A 9 -2.98 2.96 -6.75
C VAL A 9 -3.43 1.56 -7.15
N PHE A 10 -3.76 0.72 -6.16
CA PHE A 10 -4.21 -0.65 -6.40
C PHE A 10 -5.64 -0.69 -6.95
N ILE A 11 -6.55 0.09 -6.38
CA ILE A 11 -7.97 0.11 -6.78
C ILE A 11 -8.13 0.60 -8.21
N GLN A 12 -7.44 1.69 -8.60
CA GLN A 12 -7.49 2.20 -9.98
C GLN A 12 -6.78 1.27 -10.95
N ALA A 13 -5.64 0.68 -10.57
CA ALA A 13 -4.96 -0.30 -11.40
C ALA A 13 -5.90 -1.44 -11.76
N LYS A 14 -6.56 -2.03 -10.75
CA LYS A 14 -7.54 -3.11 -10.94
C LYS A 14 -8.71 -2.71 -11.84
N ASN A 15 -9.34 -1.56 -11.56
CA ASN A 15 -10.61 -1.17 -12.20
C ASN A 15 -10.46 -0.59 -13.61
N LEU A 16 -9.29 -0.08 -13.99
CA LEU A 16 -9.11 0.66 -15.25
C LEU A 16 -8.17 -0.06 -16.23
N HIS A 17 -6.89 -0.14 -15.87
CA HIS A 17 -5.82 -0.38 -16.86
C HIS A 17 -5.12 -1.73 -16.68
N TYR A 18 -5.24 -2.35 -15.51
CA TYR A 18 -4.45 -3.50 -15.07
C TYR A 18 -5.29 -4.45 -14.21
N GLY A 19 -6.46 -4.86 -14.71
CA GLY A 19 -7.20 -5.97 -14.09
C GLY A 19 -6.28 -7.17 -13.87
N LEU A 20 -6.44 -7.87 -12.74
CA LEU A 20 -5.53 -8.94 -12.33
C LEU A 20 -5.39 -10.03 -13.40
N ASP A 21 -6.49 -10.34 -14.08
CA ASP A 21 -6.53 -11.31 -15.20
C ASP A 21 -6.02 -10.74 -16.53
N PHE A 22 -6.04 -9.41 -16.69
CA PHE A 22 -5.66 -8.74 -17.93
C PHE A 22 -4.16 -8.43 -18.01
N CYS A 23 -3.55 -8.03 -16.89
CA CYS A 23 -2.13 -7.69 -16.83
C CYS A 23 -1.48 -8.20 -15.55
N PRO A 24 -1.29 -9.53 -15.40
CA PRO A 24 -0.68 -10.10 -14.20
C PRO A 24 0.77 -9.64 -14.00
N ALA A 25 1.47 -9.29 -15.08
CA ALA A 25 2.85 -8.81 -15.04
C ALA A 25 3.04 -7.53 -14.20
N PHE A 26 2.05 -6.64 -14.16
CA PHE A 26 2.10 -5.44 -13.31
C PHE A 26 2.12 -5.83 -11.82
N TRP A 27 1.26 -6.76 -11.43
CA TRP A 27 1.12 -7.21 -10.05
C TRP A 27 2.34 -8.02 -9.58
N GLU A 28 2.89 -8.88 -10.44
CA GLU A 28 4.15 -9.58 -10.19
C GLU A 28 5.34 -8.62 -10.09
N TRP A 29 5.33 -7.54 -10.88
CA TRP A 29 6.35 -6.51 -10.80
C TRP A 29 6.31 -5.77 -9.45
N LEU A 30 5.12 -5.48 -8.91
CA LEU A 30 5.00 -4.89 -7.57
C LEU A 30 5.61 -5.79 -6.48
N ILE A 31 5.36 -7.11 -6.54
CA ILE A 31 5.95 -8.09 -5.61
C ILE A 31 7.48 -8.11 -5.77
N THR A 32 7.98 -8.07 -7.00
CA THR A 32 9.42 -8.03 -7.28
C THR A 32 10.08 -6.77 -6.73
N CYS A 33 9.44 -5.61 -6.90
CA CYS A 33 9.91 -4.35 -6.34
C CYS A 33 9.88 -4.36 -4.81
N ASN A 34 8.87 -4.97 -4.20
CA ASN A 34 8.84 -5.14 -2.75
C ASN A 34 9.99 -6.02 -2.24
N ARG A 35 10.26 -7.14 -2.91
CA ARG A 35 11.42 -7.99 -2.60
C ARG A 35 12.76 -7.26 -2.76
N ALA A 36 12.84 -6.31 -3.69
CA ALA A 36 14.00 -5.43 -3.88
C ALA A 36 14.06 -4.26 -2.86
N GLY A 37 13.09 -4.14 -1.95
CA GLY A 37 13.02 -3.10 -0.95
C GLY A 37 12.72 -1.71 -1.52
N THR A 38 12.11 -1.63 -2.70
CA THR A 38 11.82 -0.35 -3.36
C THR A 38 10.36 0.06 -3.25
N VAL A 39 9.43 -0.88 -3.04
CA VAL A 39 7.99 -0.61 -2.98
C VAL A 39 7.38 -1.26 -1.74
N PHE A 40 6.58 -0.49 -1.02
CA PHE A 40 5.83 -0.94 0.14
C PHE A 40 4.47 -0.25 0.18
N SER A 41 3.62 -0.68 1.10
CA SER A 41 2.42 0.04 1.52
C SER A 41 2.33 0.00 3.05
N ILE A 42 1.29 0.59 3.62
CA ILE A 42 1.07 0.60 5.07
C ILE A 42 -0.04 -0.38 5.45
N GLU A 43 -0.01 -0.87 6.69
CA GLU A 43 -1.03 -1.78 7.25
C GLU A 43 -2.46 -1.28 6.98
N LYS A 44 -2.72 0.02 7.20
CA LYS A 44 -4.03 0.62 6.94
C LYS A 44 -4.51 0.46 5.50
N VAL A 45 -3.60 0.57 4.52
CA VAL A 45 -3.95 0.34 3.12
C VAL A 45 -4.27 -1.13 2.89
N GLY A 46 -3.51 -2.05 3.49
CA GLY A 46 -3.82 -3.48 3.49
C GLY A 46 -5.22 -3.77 4.03
N ASP A 47 -5.61 -3.14 5.14
CA ASP A 47 -6.95 -3.25 5.72
C ASP A 47 -8.03 -2.72 4.77
N GLU A 48 -7.79 -1.59 4.10
CA GLU A 48 -8.70 -1.01 3.10
C GLU A 48 -8.89 -1.95 1.90
N LEU A 49 -7.82 -2.58 1.41
CA LEU A 49 -7.92 -3.57 0.33
C LEU A 49 -8.68 -4.83 0.79
N ALA A 50 -8.46 -5.28 2.03
CA ALA A 50 -9.17 -6.42 2.59
C ALA A 50 -10.67 -6.16 2.73
N ALA A 51 -11.06 -4.95 3.12
CA ALA A 51 -12.45 -4.53 3.25
C ALA A 51 -13.22 -4.54 1.91
N GLY A 52 -12.52 -4.43 0.78
CA GLY A 52 -13.12 -4.53 -0.55
C GLY A 52 -13.72 -5.90 -0.88
N ALA A 53 -13.27 -6.97 -0.19
CA ALA A 53 -13.76 -8.35 -0.32
C ALA A 53 -13.84 -8.86 -1.78
N ASP A 54 -12.89 -8.46 -2.61
CA ASP A 54 -12.82 -8.76 -4.04
C ASP A 54 -11.52 -9.50 -4.41
N GLU A 55 -11.26 -9.66 -5.71
CA GLU A 55 -10.01 -10.22 -6.24
C GLU A 55 -8.74 -9.53 -5.70
N LEU A 56 -8.80 -8.23 -5.39
CA LEU A 56 -7.66 -7.48 -4.88
C LEU A 56 -7.38 -7.83 -3.42
N SER A 57 -8.43 -8.07 -2.63
CA SER A 57 -8.30 -8.60 -1.27
C SER A 57 -7.61 -9.97 -1.25
N THR A 58 -7.94 -10.83 -2.24
CA THR A 58 -7.34 -12.17 -2.37
C THR A 58 -5.87 -12.09 -2.77
N TRP A 59 -5.52 -11.16 -3.68
CA TRP A 59 -4.14 -10.92 -4.09
C TRP A 59 -3.28 -10.34 -2.94
N ALA A 60 -3.83 -9.43 -2.15
CA ALA A 60 -3.10 -8.73 -1.09
C ALA A 60 -2.86 -9.61 0.15
N ALA A 61 -3.80 -10.52 0.47
CA ALA A 61 -3.76 -11.36 1.67
C ALA A 61 -2.42 -12.09 1.92
N PRO A 62 -1.79 -12.77 0.94
CA PRO A 62 -0.53 -13.47 1.17
C PRO A 62 0.70 -12.56 1.34
N LEU A 63 0.61 -11.26 1.01
CA LEU A 63 1.77 -10.35 1.04
C LEU A 63 2.13 -9.94 2.48
N GLY A 64 1.13 -9.81 3.36
CA GLY A 64 1.29 -9.60 4.79
C GLY A 64 2.22 -8.43 5.17
N SER A 65 2.91 -8.56 6.30
CA SER A 65 3.76 -7.51 6.87
C SER A 65 5.04 -7.23 6.08
N GLY A 66 5.38 -8.06 5.09
CA GLY A 66 6.50 -7.80 4.19
C GLY A 66 6.20 -6.70 3.17
N PHE A 67 4.92 -6.55 2.81
CA PHE A 67 4.45 -5.54 1.88
C PHE A 67 3.72 -4.40 2.58
N PHE A 68 2.88 -4.72 3.57
CA PHE A 68 2.11 -3.76 4.35
C PHE A 68 2.80 -3.48 5.69
N LEU A 69 3.58 -2.42 5.73
CA LEU A 69 4.39 -2.05 6.88
C LEU A 69 3.52 -1.47 7.99
N ARG A 70 3.79 -1.92 9.22
CA ARG A 70 3.19 -1.29 10.41
C ARG A 70 3.87 0.05 10.67
N PRO A 71 3.11 1.08 11.06
CA PRO A 71 3.70 2.31 11.58
C PRO A 71 4.61 1.98 12.76
N ASP A 72 5.88 2.36 12.67
CA ASP A 72 6.82 2.21 13.78
C ASP A 72 6.52 3.26 14.87
N ALA A 73 6.97 2.99 16.11
CA ALA A 73 6.77 3.87 17.27
C ALA A 73 7.33 5.29 17.06
N THR A 74 8.24 5.46 16.10
CA THR A 74 8.82 6.73 15.65
C THR A 74 7.87 7.58 14.78
N VAL A 75 6.79 7.02 14.25
CA VAL A 75 5.79 7.73 13.41
C VAL A 75 4.91 8.65 14.26
N LEU A 76 4.60 8.26 15.51
CA LEU A 76 3.73 9.03 16.41
C LEU A 76 4.30 10.42 16.76
N PRO A 77 5.59 10.57 17.10
CA PRO A 77 6.21 11.89 17.26
C PRO A 77 6.19 12.75 15.99
N ALA A 78 6.35 12.14 14.80
CA ALA A 78 6.37 12.87 13.54
C ALA A 78 4.97 13.40 13.16
N LEU A 79 3.91 12.62 13.42
CA LEU A 79 2.52 13.05 13.23
C LEU A 79 2.17 14.24 14.13
N ALA A 80 2.63 14.24 15.39
CA ALA A 80 2.42 15.36 16.31
C ALA A 80 3.01 16.68 15.76
N ASN A 81 4.17 16.62 15.10
CA ASN A 81 4.78 17.79 14.48
C ASN A 81 4.00 18.31 13.25
N VAL A 82 3.40 17.42 12.46
CA VAL A 82 2.56 17.82 11.32
C VAL A 82 1.23 18.43 11.78
N SER A 83 0.61 17.87 12.82
CA SER A 83 -0.64 18.40 13.40
C SER A 83 -0.47 19.77 14.06
N LEU A 84 0.67 20.03 14.69
CA LEU A 84 0.99 21.35 15.23
C LEU A 84 1.27 22.38 14.13
N GLY A 85 1.89 21.96 13.01
CA GLY A 85 2.13 22.82 11.85
C GLY A 85 0.87 23.21 11.07
N SER A 86 -0.21 22.43 11.14
CA SER A 86 -1.47 22.75 10.44
C SER A 86 -2.39 23.69 11.23
N LEU A 87 -2.17 23.88 12.53
CA LEU A 87 -2.92 24.80 13.39
C LEU A 87 -2.32 26.23 13.41
N ALA A 88 -1.14 26.41 12.80
CA ALA A 88 -0.44 27.69 12.70
C ALA A 88 -0.66 28.41 11.36
N ARG A 89 -1.69 28.05 10.59
CA ARG A 89 -2.12 28.74 9.36
C ARG A 89 -3.58 29.19 9.45
#